data_AF-A0A1D8RZ28-F1
#
_entry.id   AF-A0A1D8RZ28-F1
#
_cell.length_a   1.000
_cell.length_b   1.000
_cell.length_c   1.000
_cell.angle_alpha   90.00
_cell.angle_beta   90.00
_cell.angle_gamma   90.00
#
_symmetry.space_group_name_H-M   'P 1'
#
loop_
_entity.id
_entity.type
_entity.pdbx_description
1 polymer ?
#
loop_
_entity_poly.entity_id
_entity_poly.type
_entity_poly.pdbx_seq_one_letter_code
_entity_poly.pdbx_strand_id
1 'polypeptide(L)'
;MKNINLILLTLSFFILLSGYTFAKTITQVHIEAGEVGQGFLLKRLNQCYLISPSHVLGNSFFANITTGTKTREIGEAEKVQVFGYDLAISNVNGISAANCVTDINAFDPLDTLLKNASLLTVSTINVDGSKSITPVTLIDQNIINLNVKPQSEQLPLYKGLSGSIVFLKETPVGILQSVNAETGEGTVIRFDRAMEVIAPFFSSTFSQVKPFKEANTIESIQFNIKNWSHKPIDTEHRVSAINDNKTDSYWSAKLDGKPVSITLDFNDSITLLNGLSLLNESGLKQSFPRDIKVYSNRRGEGKRGWTSIYSGTWSNTKNSFSLKFPPVKAKRIRIEFLSNWGDVKQLSLSELTIF
;
A
#
# COMPACT_ATOMS: atom_id res chain seq x y z
N MET A 1 70.64 -26.51 10.18
CA MET A 1 70.20 -25.30 10.92
C MET A 1 69.41 -24.41 9.97
N LYS A 2 68.09 -24.63 9.89
CA LYS A 2 67.00 -23.72 10.30
C LYS A 2 66.74 -22.56 9.32
N ASN A 3 65.76 -22.82 8.45
CA ASN A 3 64.99 -21.91 7.61
C ASN A 3 64.39 -20.75 8.43
N ILE A 4 64.54 -19.52 7.95
CA ILE A 4 63.91 -18.33 8.51
C ILE A 4 63.37 -17.45 7.37
N ASN A 5 62.06 -17.20 7.44
CA ASN A 5 61.29 -16.09 6.88
C ASN A 5 60.90 -16.09 5.39
N LEU A 6 59.98 -17.00 5.04
CA LEU A 6 58.95 -16.74 4.04
C LEU A 6 57.77 -16.03 4.73
N ILE A 7 57.88 -14.70 4.92
CA ILE A 7 56.76 -13.89 5.43
C ILE A 7 55.84 -13.58 4.24
N LEU A 8 54.65 -14.16 4.31
CA LEU A 8 53.46 -13.86 3.52
C LEU A 8 53.30 -12.35 3.32
N LEU A 9 53.47 -11.89 2.07
CA LEU A 9 52.92 -10.61 1.62
C LEU A 9 51.53 -10.88 1.04
N THR A 10 50.59 -11.30 1.89
CA THR A 10 49.16 -11.27 1.58
C THR A 10 48.73 -9.82 1.52
N LEU A 11 48.78 -9.25 0.32
CA LEU A 11 48.22 -7.94 0.00
C LEU A 11 46.69 -8.02 0.22
N SER A 12 46.28 -7.69 1.43
CA SER A 12 44.89 -7.59 1.86
C SER A 12 44.26 -6.41 1.12
N PHE A 13 43.67 -6.68 -0.04
CA PHE A 13 42.78 -5.77 -0.72
C PHE A 13 41.48 -5.73 0.10
N PHE A 14 41.49 -4.93 1.16
CA PHE A 14 40.31 -4.62 1.96
C PHE A 14 39.39 -3.78 1.08
N ILE A 15 38.51 -4.46 0.36
CA ILE A 15 37.38 -3.85 -0.33
C ILE A 15 36.51 -3.24 0.77
N LEU A 16 36.69 -1.95 1.01
CA LEU A 16 35.71 -1.10 1.66
C LEU A 16 34.49 -1.06 0.74
N LEU A 17 33.65 -2.11 0.82
CA LEU A 17 32.27 -2.05 0.39
C LEU A 17 31.58 -1.12 1.39
N SER A 18 31.75 0.18 1.19
CA SER A 18 30.84 1.18 1.73
C SER A 18 29.46 0.78 1.24
N GLY A 19 28.68 0.16 2.14
CA GLY A 19 27.27 -0.08 1.90
C GLY A 19 26.64 1.28 1.64
N TYR A 20 26.37 1.58 0.38
CA TYR A 20 25.50 2.68 0.00
C TYR A 20 24.15 2.38 0.64
N THR A 21 23.91 2.98 1.80
CA THR A 21 22.57 3.11 2.34
C THR A 21 21.87 4.07 1.41
N PHE A 22 21.12 3.53 0.44
CA PHE A 22 20.20 4.36 -0.33
C PHE A 22 19.26 5.00 0.69
N ALA A 23 19.34 6.33 0.82
CA ALA A 23 18.35 7.09 1.55
C ALA A 23 16.98 6.66 1.03
N LYS A 24 16.11 6.17 1.92
CA LYS A 24 14.76 5.76 1.56
C LYS A 24 13.99 7.00 1.14
N THR A 25 13.94 7.26 -0.16
CA THR A 25 13.24 8.42 -0.71
C THR A 25 11.74 8.15 -0.76
N ILE A 26 10.99 9.11 -0.24
CA ILE A 26 9.54 9.18 -0.35
C ILE A 26 9.17 9.75 -1.72
N THR A 27 8.34 9.05 -2.48
CA THR A 27 7.88 9.54 -3.78
C THR A 27 6.80 10.59 -3.55
N GLN A 28 7.14 11.85 -3.80
CA GLN A 28 6.19 12.98 -3.77
C GLN A 28 5.44 13.09 -5.08
N VAL A 29 4.22 13.63 -5.05
CA VAL A 29 3.37 13.80 -6.23
C VAL A 29 2.67 15.15 -6.22
N HIS A 30 2.47 15.70 -7.42
CA HIS A 30 1.49 16.74 -7.71
C HIS A 30 0.11 16.11 -7.84
N ILE A 31 -0.94 16.79 -7.38
CA ILE A 31 -2.32 16.30 -7.43
C ILE A 31 -3.23 17.35 -8.06
N GLU A 32 -4.03 16.92 -9.02
CA GLU A 32 -5.17 17.66 -9.56
C GLU A 32 -6.46 16.89 -9.25
N ALA A 33 -7.30 17.45 -8.37
CA ALA A 33 -8.55 16.82 -7.92
C ALA A 33 -9.63 17.87 -7.62
N GLY A 34 -10.25 17.82 -6.43
CA GLY A 34 -11.18 18.85 -5.98
C GLY A 34 -10.50 20.20 -5.79
N GLU A 35 -9.25 20.18 -5.35
CA GLU A 35 -8.32 21.30 -5.42
C GLU A 35 -6.97 20.83 -6.02
N VAL A 36 -6.12 21.79 -6.38
CA VAL A 36 -4.71 21.50 -6.69
C VAL A 36 -3.96 21.33 -5.37
N GLY A 37 -3.12 20.32 -5.30
CA GLY A 37 -2.35 20.04 -4.11
C GLY A 37 -1.23 19.06 -4.35
N GLN A 38 -0.83 18.38 -3.29
CA GLN A 38 0.38 17.59 -3.21
C GLN A 38 0.13 16.35 -2.35
N GLY A 39 1.03 15.39 -2.44
CA GLY A 39 1.00 14.23 -1.56
C GLY A 39 2.22 13.35 -1.76
N PHE A 40 2.13 12.12 -1.27
CA PHE A 40 3.18 11.14 -1.43
C PHE A 40 2.68 9.71 -1.44
N LEU A 41 3.52 8.81 -1.96
CA LEU A 41 3.17 7.41 -2.15
C LEU A 41 3.72 6.54 -1.03
N LEU A 42 2.85 5.70 -0.47
CA LEU A 42 3.19 4.63 0.45
C LEU A 42 2.71 3.28 -0.08
N LYS A 43 3.56 2.27 0.10
CA LYS A 43 3.31 0.91 -0.35
C LYS A 43 2.63 0.13 0.76
N ARG A 44 1.61 -0.63 0.39
CA ARG A 44 1.06 -1.70 1.24
C ARG A 44 0.85 -2.94 0.38
N LEU A 45 1.49 -4.05 0.75
CA LEU A 45 1.49 -5.28 -0.04
C LEU A 45 1.96 -5.04 -1.48
N ASN A 46 1.09 -5.27 -2.46
CA ASN A 46 1.32 -5.06 -3.88
C ASN A 46 0.58 -3.83 -4.44
N GLN A 47 0.02 -3.00 -3.56
CA GLN A 47 -0.74 -1.81 -3.93
C GLN A 47 0.03 -0.54 -3.57
N CYS A 48 -0.22 0.49 -4.38
CA CYS A 48 0.27 1.84 -4.17
C CYS A 48 -0.85 2.68 -3.56
N TYR A 49 -0.52 3.47 -2.54
CA TYR A 49 -1.45 4.39 -1.90
C TYR A 49 -0.89 5.80 -1.90
N LEU A 50 -1.75 6.76 -2.23
CA LEU A 50 -1.49 8.18 -2.10
C LEU A 50 -1.96 8.64 -0.73
N ILE A 51 -1.09 9.38 -0.03
CA ILE A 51 -1.40 10.14 1.18
C ILE A 51 -1.42 11.61 0.81
N SER A 52 -2.50 12.30 1.13
CA SER A 52 -2.70 13.73 0.83
C SER A 52 -3.70 14.35 1.81
N PRO A 53 -3.75 15.68 1.96
CA PRO A 53 -4.82 16.30 2.70
C PRO A 53 -6.21 15.98 2.12
N SER A 54 -7.20 15.76 2.97
CA SER A 54 -8.53 15.33 2.54
C SER A 54 -9.26 16.40 1.72
N HIS A 55 -9.04 17.68 2.04
CA HIS A 55 -9.61 18.80 1.28
C HIS A 55 -9.07 18.89 -0.16
N VAL A 56 -7.82 18.48 -0.42
CA VAL A 56 -7.24 18.48 -1.77
C VAL A 56 -8.03 17.53 -2.68
N LEU A 57 -8.39 16.36 -2.16
CA LEU A 57 -9.25 15.42 -2.88
C LEU A 57 -10.69 15.92 -3.00
N GLY A 58 -11.16 16.69 -1.99
CA GLY A 58 -12.49 17.26 -1.95
C GLY A 58 -13.59 16.20 -2.10
N ASN A 59 -14.63 16.51 -2.86
CA ASN A 59 -15.71 15.58 -3.19
C ASN A 59 -15.42 14.73 -4.45
N SER A 60 -14.25 14.90 -5.08
CA SER A 60 -13.89 14.14 -6.28
C SER A 60 -13.68 12.66 -5.95
N PHE A 61 -14.15 11.78 -6.85
CA PHE A 61 -13.97 10.33 -6.74
C PHE A 61 -12.55 9.89 -7.13
N PHE A 62 -11.96 10.59 -8.09
CA PHE A 62 -10.60 10.36 -8.58
C PHE A 62 -9.77 11.65 -8.56
N ALA A 63 -8.45 11.47 -8.63
CA ALA A 63 -7.45 12.52 -8.71
C ALA A 63 -6.40 12.14 -9.76
N ASN A 64 -5.96 13.10 -10.57
CA ASN A 64 -4.79 12.92 -11.41
C ASN A 64 -3.53 13.19 -10.59
N ILE A 65 -2.50 12.37 -10.78
CA ILE A 65 -1.22 12.57 -10.10
C ILE A 65 -0.05 12.57 -11.08
N THR A 66 0.92 13.45 -10.83
CA THR A 66 2.21 13.46 -11.52
C THR A 66 3.31 13.24 -10.49
N THR A 67 4.14 12.22 -10.71
CA THR A 67 5.21 11.88 -9.76
C THR A 67 6.41 12.80 -9.88
N GLY A 68 7.04 13.12 -8.75
CA GLY A 68 8.28 13.90 -8.68
C GLY A 68 9.55 13.11 -8.99
N THR A 69 9.44 12.02 -9.75
CA THR A 69 10.59 11.16 -10.13
C THR A 69 11.31 11.74 -11.35
N LYS A 70 12.44 11.14 -11.73
CA LYS A 70 13.14 11.50 -12.97
C LYS A 70 12.28 11.27 -14.21
N THR A 71 11.45 10.24 -14.18
CA THR A 71 10.57 9.78 -15.26
C THR A 71 9.21 10.49 -15.27
N ARG A 72 8.85 11.18 -14.17
CA ARG A 72 7.67 12.06 -14.08
C ARG A 72 6.38 11.35 -14.48
N GLU A 73 6.22 10.09 -14.08
CA GLU A 73 5.09 9.29 -14.53
C GLU A 73 3.78 9.81 -13.95
N ILE A 74 2.72 9.67 -14.75
CA ILE A 74 1.36 10.08 -14.42
C ILE A 74 0.57 8.84 -13.98
N GLY A 75 -0.44 9.05 -13.14
CA GLY A 75 -1.49 8.06 -12.91
C GLY A 75 -2.72 8.68 -12.28
N GLU A 76 -3.57 7.81 -11.75
CA GLU A 76 -4.85 8.17 -11.17
C GLU A 76 -4.92 7.64 -9.74
N ALA A 77 -5.55 8.39 -8.84
CA ALA A 77 -5.77 7.99 -7.47
C ALA A 77 -7.26 8.02 -7.13
N GLU A 78 -7.79 6.93 -6.61
CA GLU A 78 -9.19 6.80 -6.21
C GLU A 78 -9.32 6.86 -4.69
N LYS A 79 -10.16 7.77 -4.18
CA LYS A 79 -10.26 8.01 -2.73
C LYS A 79 -10.83 6.78 -2.04
N VAL A 80 -10.08 6.27 -1.06
CA VAL A 80 -10.43 5.08 -0.30
C VAL A 80 -11.05 5.44 1.05
N GLN A 81 -10.36 6.28 1.82
CA GLN A 81 -10.76 6.58 3.19
C GLN A 81 -10.21 7.94 3.65
N VAL A 82 -11.00 8.64 4.44
CA VAL A 82 -10.59 9.86 5.15
C VAL A 82 -10.29 9.54 6.61
N PHE A 83 -9.27 10.19 7.14
CA PHE A 83 -8.78 10.08 8.51
C PHE A 83 -8.88 11.43 9.21
N GLY A 84 -8.62 11.43 10.53
CA GLY A 84 -8.50 12.67 11.29
C GLY A 84 -7.35 13.55 10.81
N TYR A 85 -7.35 14.81 11.27
CA TYR A 85 -6.33 15.81 10.92
C TYR A 85 -6.21 16.08 9.42
N ASP A 86 -7.35 16.03 8.73
CA ASP A 86 -7.44 16.35 7.30
C ASP A 86 -6.53 15.45 6.45
N LEU A 87 -6.41 14.16 6.78
CA LEU A 87 -5.64 13.20 5.99
C LEU A 87 -6.58 12.28 5.21
N ALA A 88 -6.17 11.88 4.01
CA ALA A 88 -6.87 10.89 3.22
C ALA A 88 -5.92 9.91 2.56
N ILE A 89 -6.43 8.71 2.29
CA ILE A 89 -5.76 7.67 1.54
C ILE A 89 -6.53 7.39 0.26
N SER A 90 -5.80 7.29 -0.85
CA SER A 90 -6.33 6.90 -2.15
C SER A 90 -5.53 5.74 -2.75
N ASN A 91 -6.19 4.80 -3.43
CA ASN A 91 -5.49 3.74 -4.18
C ASN A 91 -4.98 4.32 -5.50
N VAL A 92 -3.71 4.07 -5.85
CA VAL A 92 -3.09 4.61 -7.06
C VAL A 92 -2.99 3.54 -8.13
N ASN A 93 -3.43 3.91 -9.33
CA ASN A 93 -3.38 3.13 -10.56
C ASN A 93 -2.57 3.87 -11.64
N GLY A 94 -2.22 3.15 -12.71
CA GLY A 94 -1.41 3.68 -13.80
C GLY A 94 0.09 3.47 -13.60
N ILE A 95 0.90 4.13 -14.43
CA ILE A 95 2.36 3.93 -14.47
C ILE A 95 3.00 4.43 -13.16
N SER A 96 2.45 5.50 -12.58
CA SER A 96 2.92 6.07 -11.31
C SER A 96 2.92 5.08 -10.13
N ALA A 97 2.08 4.03 -10.15
CA ALA A 97 2.02 3.02 -9.10
C ALA A 97 3.35 2.26 -8.93
N ALA A 98 4.16 2.14 -9.99
CA ALA A 98 5.47 1.51 -9.94
C ALA A 98 6.49 2.28 -9.08
N ASN A 99 6.26 3.59 -8.85
CA ASN A 99 7.13 4.44 -8.03
C ASN A 99 6.86 4.32 -6.52
N CYS A 100 5.97 3.42 -6.13
CA CYS A 100 5.60 3.19 -4.75
C CYS A 100 6.55 2.21 -4.07
N VAL A 101 7.64 2.74 -3.52
CA VAL A 101 8.70 1.91 -2.93
C VAL A 101 8.82 2.05 -1.42
N THR A 102 8.20 3.07 -0.83
CA THR A 102 8.32 3.42 0.60
C THR A 102 7.27 2.67 1.42
N ASP A 103 7.70 1.93 2.44
CA ASP A 103 6.80 1.28 3.41
C ASP A 103 6.49 2.23 4.57
N ILE A 104 5.33 2.06 5.22
CA ILE A 104 4.94 2.90 6.36
C ILE A 104 5.93 2.79 7.53
N ASN A 105 6.59 1.65 7.69
CA ASN A 105 7.54 1.43 8.79
C ASN A 105 8.92 2.04 8.51
N ALA A 106 9.05 2.90 7.49
CA ALA A 106 10.31 3.52 7.12
C ALA A 106 10.68 4.76 7.93
N PHE A 107 9.84 5.20 8.87
CA PHE A 107 9.96 6.50 9.52
C PHE A 107 10.16 6.36 11.03
N ASP A 108 11.11 7.13 11.55
CA ASP A 108 11.45 7.19 12.97
C ASP A 108 10.69 8.33 13.69
N PRO A 109 10.52 8.25 15.02
CA PRO A 109 9.96 9.35 15.82
C PRO A 109 10.78 10.64 15.70
N LEU A 110 10.11 11.79 15.67
CA LEU A 110 10.76 13.08 15.36
C LEU A 110 11.19 13.89 16.59
N ASP A 111 10.86 13.47 17.81
CA ASP A 111 11.03 14.29 19.02
C ASP A 111 12.47 14.77 19.24
N THR A 112 13.46 13.89 19.09
CA THR A 112 14.87 14.26 19.26
C THR A 112 15.35 15.13 18.09
N LEU A 113 14.84 14.87 16.89
CA LEU A 113 15.25 15.56 15.67
C LEU A 113 14.79 17.03 15.66
N LEU A 114 13.56 17.27 16.12
CA LEU A 114 12.92 18.58 16.06
C LEU A 114 13.32 19.53 17.21
N LYS A 115 13.92 19.01 18.30
CA LYS A 115 14.36 19.84 19.45
C LYS A 115 15.26 21.02 19.08
N ASN A 116 16.13 20.82 18.09
CA ASN A 116 17.11 21.82 17.65
C ASN A 116 16.88 22.28 16.19
N ALA A 117 15.71 21.95 15.61
CA ALA A 117 15.40 22.35 14.24
C ALA A 117 14.98 23.82 14.22
N SER A 118 15.59 24.61 13.33
CA SER A 118 15.19 25.99 13.07
C SER A 118 14.96 26.26 11.58
N LEU A 119 15.71 25.55 10.72
CA LEU A 119 15.63 25.68 9.26
C LEU A 119 15.09 24.39 8.66
N LEU A 120 14.04 24.53 7.86
CA LEU A 120 13.37 23.45 7.16
C LEU A 120 13.21 23.82 5.67
N THR A 121 12.80 22.86 4.87
CA THR A 121 12.44 23.10 3.47
C THR A 121 11.07 22.50 3.16
N VAL A 122 10.22 23.27 2.49
CA VAL A 122 8.99 22.76 1.88
C VAL A 122 9.34 22.30 0.47
N SER A 123 9.06 21.05 0.18
CA SER A 123 9.30 20.42 -1.11
C SER A 123 7.99 20.18 -1.83
N THR A 124 7.92 20.61 -3.08
CA THR A 124 6.69 20.61 -3.88
C THR A 124 6.99 20.02 -5.26
N ILE A 125 6.03 19.29 -5.82
CA ILE A 125 6.08 18.81 -7.20
C ILE A 125 5.23 19.73 -8.08
N ASN A 126 5.85 20.29 -9.11
CA ASN A 126 5.19 21.11 -10.12
C ASN A 126 4.35 20.22 -11.05
N VAL A 127 3.46 20.83 -11.82
CA VAL A 127 2.58 20.12 -12.78
C VAL A 127 3.37 19.24 -13.76
N ASP A 128 4.57 19.68 -14.16
CA ASP A 128 5.45 18.95 -15.07
C ASP A 128 6.28 17.83 -14.38
N GLY A 129 6.06 17.58 -13.08
CA GLY A 129 6.80 16.61 -12.28
C GLY A 129 8.17 17.10 -11.79
N SER A 130 8.58 18.33 -12.09
CA SER A 130 9.81 18.91 -11.53
C SER A 130 9.63 19.28 -10.05
N LYS A 131 10.73 19.28 -9.31
CA LYS A 131 10.74 19.56 -7.87
C LYS A 131 11.11 21.01 -7.60
N SER A 132 10.29 21.69 -6.80
CA SER A 132 10.55 23.02 -6.23
C SER A 132 10.86 22.89 -4.75
N ILE A 133 11.74 23.77 -4.24
CA ILE A 133 12.15 23.81 -2.83
C ILE A 133 12.01 25.23 -2.30
N THR A 134 11.26 25.39 -1.22
CA THR A 134 11.06 26.66 -0.53
C THR A 134 11.70 26.59 0.87
N PRO A 135 12.75 27.36 1.14
CA PRO A 135 13.33 27.46 2.48
C PRO A 135 12.37 28.12 3.46
N VAL A 136 12.18 27.50 4.63
CA VAL A 136 11.30 28.01 5.69
C VAL A 136 11.96 27.93 7.06
N THR A 137 11.56 28.82 7.96
CA THR A 137 11.94 28.80 9.38
C THR A 137 10.85 28.14 10.20
N LEU A 138 11.22 27.27 11.14
CA LEU A 138 10.31 26.74 12.15
C LEU A 138 10.06 27.82 13.22
N ILE A 139 8.82 28.27 13.36
CA ILE A 139 8.43 29.30 14.33
C ILE A 139 7.94 28.68 15.63
N ASP A 140 7.14 27.63 15.52
CA ASP A 140 6.52 26.96 16.67
C ASP A 140 6.34 25.47 16.38
N GLN A 141 6.29 24.67 17.45
CA GLN A 141 6.05 23.24 17.37
C GLN A 141 5.27 22.74 18.58
N ASN A 142 4.35 21.82 18.33
CA ASN A 142 3.67 21.06 19.37
C ASN A 142 3.67 19.56 19.04
N ILE A 143 2.91 18.78 19.79
CA ILE A 143 2.85 17.32 19.63
C ILE A 143 2.17 16.86 18.33
N ILE A 144 1.42 17.73 17.64
CA ILE A 144 0.67 17.41 16.42
C ILE A 144 1.22 18.19 15.21
N ASN A 145 1.50 19.48 15.38
CA ASN A 145 1.80 20.40 14.29
C ASN A 145 3.13 21.13 14.47
N LEU A 146 3.68 21.58 13.34
CA LEU A 146 4.72 22.57 13.19
C LEU A 146 4.12 23.81 12.53
N ASN A 147 4.61 24.99 12.90
CA ASN A 147 4.29 26.25 12.24
C ASN A 147 5.54 26.78 11.57
N VAL A 148 5.46 27.05 10.27
CA VAL A 148 6.62 27.45 9.45
C VAL A 148 6.35 28.74 8.70
N LYS A 149 7.41 29.49 8.36
CA LYS A 149 7.31 30.70 7.53
C LYS A 149 8.41 30.77 6.48
N PRO A 150 8.11 31.19 5.24
CA PRO A 150 9.12 31.49 4.23
C PRO A 150 10.25 32.36 4.77
N GLN A 151 11.48 32.06 4.37
CA GLN A 151 12.63 32.93 4.66
C GLN A 151 12.67 34.16 3.74
N SER A 152 11.90 34.16 2.65
CA SER A 152 11.96 35.14 1.58
C SER A 152 10.57 35.33 0.98
N GLU A 153 10.18 36.59 0.75
CA GLU A 153 8.91 36.95 0.11
C GLU A 153 8.88 36.59 -1.39
N GLN A 154 10.05 36.38 -2.00
CA GLN A 154 10.17 35.93 -3.40
C GLN A 154 9.79 34.46 -3.58
N LEU A 155 9.79 33.67 -2.50
CA LEU A 155 9.41 32.26 -2.49
C LEU A 155 8.32 32.03 -1.43
N PRO A 156 7.13 32.64 -1.58
CA PRO A 156 6.07 32.53 -0.58
C PRO A 156 5.48 31.11 -0.56
N LEU A 157 4.86 30.76 0.57
CA LEU A 157 3.89 29.68 0.59
C LEU A 157 2.54 30.24 0.12
N TYR A 158 1.79 29.46 -0.66
CA TYR A 158 0.50 29.86 -1.21
C TYR A 158 -0.47 28.67 -1.31
N LYS A 159 -1.75 28.96 -1.55
CA LYS A 159 -2.78 27.92 -1.73
C LYS A 159 -2.44 27.03 -2.92
N GLY A 160 -2.53 25.72 -2.75
CA GLY A 160 -2.13 24.72 -3.75
C GLY A 160 -0.85 23.96 -3.41
N LEU A 161 -0.16 24.37 -2.33
CA LEU A 161 0.96 23.64 -1.74
C LEU A 161 0.54 22.63 -0.65
N SER A 162 -0.76 22.54 -0.33
CA SER A 162 -1.27 21.58 0.64
C SER A 162 -0.87 20.16 0.25
N GLY A 163 -0.25 19.45 1.18
CA GLY A 163 0.32 18.11 1.02
C GLY A 163 1.82 18.08 0.72
N SER A 164 2.46 19.23 0.48
CA SER A 164 3.91 19.32 0.29
C SER A 164 4.62 18.74 1.50
N ILE A 165 5.69 17.98 1.27
CA ILE A 165 6.48 17.42 2.36
C ILE A 165 7.44 18.48 2.87
N VAL A 166 7.46 18.66 4.19
CA VAL A 166 8.43 19.48 4.89
C VAL A 166 9.58 18.60 5.35
N PHE A 167 10.80 19.02 5.02
CA PHE A 167 12.02 18.29 5.33
C PHE A 167 12.90 19.05 6.31
N LEU A 168 13.53 18.31 7.21
CA LEU A 168 14.78 18.72 7.84
C LEU A 168 15.91 17.97 7.13
N LYS A 169 16.69 18.69 6.32
CA LYS A 169 17.66 18.10 5.39
C LYS A 169 16.96 17.13 4.43
N GLU A 170 17.14 15.82 4.63
CA GLU A 170 16.54 14.76 3.81
C GLU A 170 15.44 13.99 4.56
N THR A 171 15.24 14.28 5.84
CA THR A 171 14.25 13.58 6.68
C THR A 171 12.89 14.28 6.57
N PRO A 172 11.82 13.58 6.17
CA PRO A 172 10.48 14.15 6.21
C PRO A 172 10.06 14.39 7.65
N VAL A 173 9.70 15.62 7.98
CA VAL A 173 9.30 16.03 9.34
C VAL A 173 7.86 16.52 9.41
N GLY A 174 7.24 16.84 8.27
CA GLY A 174 5.83 17.18 8.26
C GLY A 174 5.20 17.21 6.87
N ILE A 175 3.89 17.44 6.86
CA ILE A 175 3.06 17.59 5.66
C ILE A 175 2.34 18.93 5.78
N LEU A 176 2.54 19.83 4.83
CA LEU A 176 1.88 21.15 4.82
C LEU A 176 0.37 20.95 4.69
N GLN A 177 -0.42 21.45 5.64
CA GLN A 177 -1.89 21.31 5.65
C GLN A 177 -2.56 22.55 5.09
N SER A 178 -2.09 23.73 5.49
CA SER A 178 -2.67 24.99 5.06
C SER A 178 -1.65 26.13 5.14
N VAL A 179 -1.98 27.24 4.47
CA VAL A 179 -1.21 28.48 4.50
C VAL A 179 -2.15 29.61 4.88
N ASN A 180 -1.77 30.40 5.88
CA ASN A 180 -2.47 31.62 6.24
C ASN A 180 -2.16 32.71 5.20
N ALA A 181 -3.19 33.20 4.51
CA ALA A 181 -3.04 34.17 3.43
C ALA A 181 -2.57 35.57 3.90
N GLU A 182 -2.81 35.93 5.16
CA GLU A 182 -2.42 37.22 5.72
C GLU A 182 -0.97 37.23 6.21
N THR A 183 -0.53 36.13 6.85
CA THR A 183 0.80 36.05 7.48
C THR A 183 1.84 35.30 6.64
N GLY A 184 1.41 34.53 5.66
CA GLY A 184 2.25 33.61 4.88
C GLY A 184 2.72 32.38 5.66
N GLU A 185 2.21 32.17 6.88
CA GLU A 185 2.59 31.06 7.75
C GLU A 185 1.90 29.77 7.32
N GLY A 186 2.67 28.68 7.27
CA GLY A 186 2.20 27.35 6.97
C GLY A 186 1.92 26.55 8.24
N THR A 187 0.73 25.95 8.34
CA THR A 187 0.44 24.91 9.34
C THR A 187 0.80 23.55 8.76
N VAL A 188 1.62 22.80 9.47
CA VAL A 188 2.20 21.53 9.00
C VAL A 188 1.89 20.45 10.03
N ILE A 189 1.24 19.36 9.64
CA ILE A 189 1.12 18.20 10.54
C ILE A 189 2.46 17.48 10.62
N ARG A 190 2.89 17.10 11.82
CA ARG A 190 4.11 16.32 12.02
C ARG A 190 4.02 14.98 11.29
N PHE A 191 5.12 14.57 10.69
CA PHE A 191 5.12 13.37 9.84
C PHE A 191 4.90 12.09 10.65
N ASP A 192 5.53 11.97 11.83
CA ASP A 192 5.32 10.85 12.75
C ASP A 192 3.85 10.75 13.19
N ARG A 193 3.23 11.90 13.53
CA ARG A 193 1.80 11.96 13.88
C ARG A 193 0.90 11.54 12.71
N ALA A 194 1.20 12.00 11.49
CA ALA A 194 0.45 11.59 10.31
C ALA A 194 0.56 10.09 10.06
N MET A 195 1.77 9.52 10.21
CA MET A 195 2.01 8.07 10.06
C MET A 195 1.25 7.26 11.11
N GLU A 196 1.23 7.71 12.37
CA GLU A 196 0.45 7.07 13.45
C GLU A 196 -1.05 7.04 13.11
N VAL A 197 -1.59 8.15 12.61
CA VAL A 197 -3.02 8.29 12.28
C VAL A 197 -3.44 7.33 11.16
N ILE A 198 -2.59 7.16 10.14
CA ILE A 198 -2.88 6.26 9.02
C ILE A 198 -2.42 4.81 9.28
N ALA A 199 -1.60 4.56 10.30
CA ALA A 199 -1.04 3.25 10.59
C ALA A 199 -2.07 2.11 10.64
N PRO A 200 -3.28 2.27 11.21
CA PRO A 200 -4.29 1.22 11.20
C PRO A 200 -4.68 0.75 9.79
N PHE A 201 -4.58 1.63 8.79
CA PHE A 201 -4.80 1.24 7.39
C PHE A 201 -3.69 0.33 6.86
N PHE A 202 -2.46 0.47 7.36
CA PHE A 202 -1.28 -0.25 6.88
C PHE A 202 -0.84 -1.39 7.79
N SER A 203 -1.39 -1.47 9.00
CA SER A 203 -1.08 -2.51 10.00
C SER A 203 -1.61 -3.86 9.55
N SER A 204 -0.85 -4.51 8.68
CA SER A 204 -1.19 -5.81 8.18
C SER A 204 0.13 -6.55 7.98
N THR A 205 0.53 -7.31 9.00
CA THR A 205 1.81 -8.01 9.13
C THR A 205 1.99 -9.05 8.02
N PHE A 206 2.60 -8.66 6.91
CA PHE A 206 2.70 -9.53 5.72
C PHE A 206 4.09 -9.53 5.09
N SER A 207 4.65 -10.73 4.89
CA SER A 207 5.80 -10.95 4.00
C SER A 207 5.34 -10.86 2.55
N GLN A 208 5.86 -9.88 1.81
CA GLN A 208 5.53 -9.66 0.39
C GLN A 208 6.17 -10.73 -0.50
N VAL A 209 5.42 -11.24 -1.49
CA VAL A 209 5.95 -11.98 -2.65
C VAL A 209 5.83 -11.06 -3.88
N LYS A 210 6.89 -10.98 -4.70
CA LYS A 210 6.96 -10.07 -5.86
C LYS A 210 5.94 -10.46 -6.96
N PRO A 211 5.28 -9.49 -7.61
CA PRO A 211 4.37 -9.74 -8.74
C PRO A 211 5.11 -10.14 -10.02
N PHE A 212 4.49 -11.02 -10.83
CA PHE A 212 4.97 -11.51 -12.12
C PHE A 212 4.11 -10.96 -13.28
N LYS A 213 4.70 -10.71 -14.45
CA LYS A 213 4.03 -10.14 -15.66
C LYS A 213 3.21 -11.18 -16.43
N GLU A 214 2.19 -10.70 -17.13
CA GLU A 214 1.16 -11.49 -17.82
C GLU A 214 1.65 -12.29 -19.04
N ALA A 215 1.11 -13.51 -19.18
CA ALA A 215 0.94 -14.26 -20.43
C ALA A 215 -0.42 -15.01 -20.43
N ASN A 216 -0.88 -15.33 -21.65
CA ASN A 216 -2.25 -15.64 -22.14
C ASN A 216 -3.02 -16.83 -21.53
N THR A 217 -4.33 -16.84 -21.84
CA THR A 217 -5.40 -17.84 -21.61
C THR A 217 -4.93 -19.17 -21.03
N ILE A 218 -5.21 -19.36 -19.75
CA ILE A 218 -4.92 -20.57 -19.00
C ILE A 218 -6.25 -21.29 -18.76
N GLU A 219 -6.31 -22.59 -19.08
CA GLU A 219 -7.48 -23.42 -18.82
C GLU A 219 -7.81 -23.45 -17.32
N SER A 220 -9.09 -23.33 -16.98
CA SER A 220 -9.55 -23.35 -15.59
C SER A 220 -9.39 -24.76 -14.99
N ILE A 221 -8.78 -24.82 -13.80
CA ILE A 221 -8.56 -26.03 -13.04
C ILE A 221 -9.78 -26.31 -12.16
N GLN A 222 -10.35 -27.51 -12.28
CA GLN A 222 -11.42 -27.98 -11.42
C GLN A 222 -10.92 -28.21 -9.98
N PHE A 223 -11.74 -27.83 -9.00
CA PHE A 223 -11.42 -27.96 -7.58
C PHE A 223 -12.66 -28.32 -6.76
N ASN A 224 -12.44 -28.88 -5.57
CA ASN A 224 -13.50 -29.05 -4.58
C ASN A 224 -13.28 -28.12 -3.39
N ILE A 225 -14.37 -27.60 -2.84
CA ILE A 225 -14.35 -26.84 -1.59
C ILE A 225 -14.35 -27.85 -0.43
N LYS A 226 -13.22 -27.98 0.26
CA LYS A 226 -13.03 -28.97 1.32
C LYS A 226 -13.44 -28.45 2.70
N ASN A 227 -13.18 -27.17 2.97
CA ASN A 227 -13.45 -26.57 4.28
C ASN A 227 -13.60 -25.05 4.17
N TRP A 228 -14.38 -24.44 5.07
CA TRP A 228 -14.52 -22.99 5.19
C TRP A 228 -14.72 -22.58 6.64
N SER A 229 -14.27 -21.38 7.04
CA SER A 229 -14.26 -21.00 8.46
C SER A 229 -15.56 -20.40 9.00
N HIS A 230 -16.46 -19.92 8.15
CA HIS A 230 -17.64 -19.16 8.59
C HIS A 230 -18.95 -19.68 8.02
N LYS A 231 -20.01 -19.65 8.83
CA LYS A 231 -21.35 -19.98 8.38
C LYS A 231 -21.85 -18.94 7.36
N PRO A 232 -22.65 -19.34 6.36
CA PRO A 232 -23.31 -18.38 5.51
C PRO A 232 -24.32 -17.53 6.32
N ILE A 233 -24.67 -16.36 5.82
CA ILE A 233 -25.65 -15.47 6.47
C ILE A 233 -27.06 -16.07 6.45
N ASP A 234 -27.38 -16.85 5.40
CA ASP A 234 -28.64 -17.57 5.22
C ASP A 234 -28.45 -18.80 4.30
N THR A 235 -29.56 -19.42 3.88
CA THR A 235 -29.58 -20.62 3.03
C THR A 235 -29.40 -20.35 1.55
N GLU A 236 -29.54 -19.10 1.10
CA GLU A 236 -29.40 -18.70 -0.30
C GLU A 236 -27.93 -18.39 -0.61
N HIS A 237 -27.21 -17.77 0.33
CA HIS A 237 -25.84 -17.29 0.15
C HIS A 237 -24.78 -18.29 0.63
N ARG A 238 -24.84 -19.53 0.16
CA ARG A 238 -23.97 -20.64 0.59
C ARG A 238 -22.61 -20.64 -0.12
N VAL A 239 -21.61 -21.30 0.48
CA VAL A 239 -20.24 -21.38 -0.07
C VAL A 239 -20.19 -22.05 -1.46
N SER A 240 -21.18 -22.90 -1.80
CA SER A 240 -21.28 -23.53 -3.11
C SER A 240 -21.48 -22.54 -4.25
N ALA A 241 -21.91 -21.31 -3.95
CA ALA A 241 -22.04 -20.25 -4.96
C ALA A 241 -20.70 -19.92 -5.62
N ILE A 242 -19.57 -20.05 -4.89
CA ILE A 242 -18.25 -19.64 -5.41
C ILE A 242 -17.71 -20.54 -6.54
N ASN A 243 -18.40 -21.64 -6.84
CA ASN A 243 -18.01 -22.58 -7.89
C ASN A 243 -19.23 -23.20 -8.60
N ASP A 244 -20.40 -22.53 -8.59
CA ASP A 244 -21.61 -23.03 -9.26
C ASP A 244 -21.72 -22.58 -10.73
N ASN A 245 -20.73 -21.80 -11.21
CA ASN A 245 -20.66 -21.21 -12.54
C ASN A 245 -21.80 -20.21 -12.82
N LYS A 246 -22.28 -19.52 -11.78
CA LYS A 246 -23.32 -18.49 -11.87
C LYS A 246 -22.83 -17.19 -11.24
N THR A 247 -22.74 -16.15 -12.05
CA THR A 247 -22.25 -14.85 -11.59
C THR A 247 -23.24 -14.09 -10.73
N ASP A 248 -24.54 -14.40 -10.82
CA ASP A 248 -25.62 -13.78 -10.04
C ASP A 248 -25.80 -14.42 -8.65
N SER A 249 -25.18 -15.59 -8.42
CA SER A 249 -25.10 -16.21 -7.10
C SER A 249 -23.90 -15.65 -6.33
N TYR A 250 -23.98 -15.67 -4.99
CA TYR A 250 -22.81 -15.35 -4.17
C TYR A 250 -22.86 -16.01 -2.79
N TRP A 251 -21.70 -16.35 -2.29
CA TRP A 251 -21.49 -16.71 -0.90
C TRP A 251 -21.46 -15.44 -0.06
N SER A 252 -22.16 -15.43 1.08
CA SER A 252 -22.06 -14.37 2.09
C SER A 252 -21.73 -14.98 3.44
N ALA A 253 -20.48 -14.80 3.89
CA ALA A 253 -19.98 -15.31 5.15
C ALA A 253 -20.33 -14.36 6.30
N LYS A 254 -20.97 -14.87 7.37
CA LYS A 254 -21.24 -14.09 8.58
C LYS A 254 -19.95 -13.88 9.38
N LEU A 255 -19.56 -12.64 9.60
CA LEU A 255 -18.31 -12.29 10.27
C LEU A 255 -18.42 -12.39 11.80
N ASP A 256 -17.34 -12.84 12.44
CA ASP A 256 -17.19 -12.91 13.90
C ASP A 256 -15.90 -12.20 14.40
N GLY A 257 -15.27 -11.40 13.55
CA GLY A 257 -14.01 -10.70 13.83
C GLY A 257 -12.74 -11.50 13.49
N LYS A 258 -12.85 -12.75 13.02
CA LYS A 258 -11.71 -13.55 12.54
C LYS A 258 -11.61 -13.56 11.01
N PRO A 259 -10.42 -13.85 10.45
CA PRO A 259 -10.28 -14.02 9.01
C PRO A 259 -11.17 -15.12 8.43
N VAL A 260 -11.85 -14.81 7.35
CA VAL A 260 -12.63 -15.77 6.58
C VAL A 260 -11.67 -16.60 5.74
N SER A 261 -11.87 -17.91 5.67
CA SER A 261 -10.98 -18.79 4.92
C SER A 261 -11.75 -19.88 4.20
N ILE A 262 -11.25 -20.27 3.03
CA ILE A 262 -11.74 -21.39 2.23
C ILE A 262 -10.53 -22.25 1.87
N THR A 263 -10.67 -23.56 2.06
CA THR A 263 -9.69 -24.56 1.65
C THR A 263 -10.24 -25.34 0.48
N LEU A 264 -9.45 -25.42 -0.59
CA LEU A 264 -9.75 -26.19 -1.78
C LEU A 264 -8.81 -27.39 -1.88
N ASP A 265 -9.28 -28.46 -2.50
CA ASP A 265 -8.44 -29.56 -2.95
C ASP A 265 -8.66 -29.89 -4.43
N PHE A 266 -7.71 -30.65 -4.99
CA PHE A 266 -7.70 -31.05 -6.39
C PHE A 266 -7.78 -32.58 -6.51
N ASN A 267 -8.78 -33.20 -5.85
CA ASN A 267 -8.95 -34.66 -5.83
C ASN A 267 -7.69 -35.41 -5.38
N ASP A 268 -7.00 -34.88 -4.36
CA ASP A 268 -5.71 -35.36 -3.85
C ASP A 268 -4.57 -35.50 -4.87
N SER A 269 -4.74 -34.94 -6.08
CA SER A 269 -3.73 -34.89 -7.12
C SER A 269 -2.80 -33.69 -6.90
N ILE A 270 -1.52 -33.86 -7.25
CA ILE A 270 -0.60 -32.72 -7.28
C ILE A 270 -0.88 -31.94 -8.55
N THR A 271 -1.40 -30.74 -8.40
CA THR A 271 -1.78 -29.85 -9.50
C THR A 271 -0.82 -28.67 -9.57
N LEU A 272 -0.43 -28.29 -10.79
CA LEU A 272 0.36 -27.09 -11.04
C LEU A 272 -0.60 -25.89 -11.13
N LEU A 273 -0.38 -24.87 -10.31
CA LEU A 273 -1.21 -23.68 -10.21
C LEU A 273 -0.38 -22.45 -10.58
N ASN A 274 -0.98 -21.55 -11.34
CA ASN A 274 -0.37 -20.32 -11.83
C ASN A 274 -1.08 -19.06 -11.30
N GLY A 275 -2.31 -19.20 -10.81
CA GLY A 275 -3.05 -18.11 -10.20
C GLY A 275 -4.48 -18.47 -9.83
N LEU A 276 -5.23 -17.43 -9.50
CA LEU A 276 -6.68 -17.51 -9.34
C LEU A 276 -7.34 -16.18 -9.70
N SER A 277 -8.64 -16.23 -10.00
CA SER A 277 -9.51 -15.09 -10.18
C SER A 277 -10.66 -15.16 -9.19
N LEU A 278 -11.00 -14.03 -8.59
CA LEU A 278 -12.17 -13.82 -7.75
C LEU A 278 -13.13 -12.89 -8.48
N LEU A 279 -14.43 -13.17 -8.36
CA LEU A 279 -15.50 -12.30 -8.85
C LEU A 279 -16.48 -12.04 -7.71
N ASN A 280 -17.02 -10.83 -7.65
CA ASN A 280 -18.10 -10.47 -6.74
C ASN A 280 -19.08 -9.51 -7.44
N GLU A 281 -20.28 -10.02 -7.70
CA GLU A 281 -21.40 -9.33 -8.33
C GLU A 281 -22.56 -9.12 -7.34
N SER A 282 -22.33 -9.29 -6.03
CA SER A 282 -23.37 -9.08 -5.00
C SER A 282 -23.90 -7.64 -4.94
N GLY A 283 -23.21 -6.68 -5.56
CA GLY A 283 -23.50 -5.25 -5.44
C GLY A 283 -23.14 -4.62 -4.08
N LEU A 284 -22.80 -5.44 -3.09
CA LEU A 284 -22.50 -5.02 -1.71
C LEU A 284 -21.03 -4.64 -1.56
N LYS A 285 -20.64 -3.50 -2.12
CA LYS A 285 -19.23 -3.05 -2.21
C LYS A 285 -18.45 -3.04 -0.88
N GLN A 286 -19.13 -2.85 0.24
CA GLN A 286 -18.51 -2.84 1.57
C GLN A 286 -18.18 -4.25 2.11
N SER A 287 -18.89 -5.28 1.63
CA SER A 287 -18.64 -6.68 1.99
C SER A 287 -17.63 -7.36 1.07
N PHE A 288 -17.08 -6.66 0.07
CA PHE A 288 -16.08 -7.23 -0.82
C PHE A 288 -14.82 -7.58 -0.02
N PRO A 289 -14.17 -8.73 -0.30
CA PRO A 289 -12.90 -9.05 0.31
C PRO A 289 -11.88 -7.97 -0.05
N ARG A 290 -11.14 -7.51 0.94
CA ARG A 290 -10.14 -6.47 0.76
C ARG A 290 -8.75 -7.08 0.78
N ASP A 291 -8.28 -7.57 1.92
CA ASP A 291 -6.93 -8.15 2.03
C ASP A 291 -6.98 -9.68 1.92
N ILE A 292 -6.23 -10.25 0.99
CA ILE A 292 -6.28 -11.67 0.61
C ILE A 292 -4.91 -12.30 0.77
N LYS A 293 -4.87 -13.51 1.32
CA LYS A 293 -3.72 -14.42 1.27
C LYS A 293 -4.06 -15.73 0.62
N VAL A 294 -3.09 -16.28 -0.10
CA VAL A 294 -3.18 -17.62 -0.66
C VAL A 294 -2.03 -18.46 -0.12
N TYR A 295 -2.36 -19.64 0.38
CA TYR A 295 -1.43 -20.64 0.88
C TYR A 295 -1.51 -21.89 0.01
N SER A 296 -0.37 -22.53 -0.24
CA SER A 296 -0.31 -23.86 -0.85
C SER A 296 0.08 -24.92 0.16
N ASN A 297 -0.35 -26.16 -0.10
CA ASN A 297 0.10 -27.34 0.63
C ASN A 297 0.25 -28.53 -0.34
N ARG A 298 1.39 -29.21 -0.26
CA ARG A 298 1.69 -30.41 -1.07
C ARG A 298 1.12 -31.70 -0.48
N ARG A 299 0.61 -31.67 0.75
CA ARG A 299 -0.04 -32.79 1.43
C ARG A 299 -1.55 -32.74 1.19
N GLY A 300 -2.17 -33.89 0.97
CA GLY A 300 -3.64 -34.02 0.80
C GLY A 300 -4.43 -33.79 2.09
N GLU A 301 -3.79 -33.99 3.25
CA GLU A 301 -4.44 -33.89 4.56
C GLU A 301 -3.54 -33.29 5.66
N GLY A 302 -4.15 -33.04 6.82
CA GLY A 302 -3.49 -32.49 8.00
C GLY A 302 -3.37 -30.96 8.03
N LYS A 303 -2.99 -30.45 9.21
CA LYS A 303 -2.96 -29.00 9.53
C LYS A 303 -1.59 -28.31 9.26
N ARG A 304 -0.53 -29.09 9.00
CA ARG A 304 0.84 -28.59 8.80
C ARG A 304 1.20 -28.53 7.31
N GLY A 305 2.24 -27.75 6.97
CA GLY A 305 2.81 -27.68 5.62
C GLY A 305 2.19 -26.61 4.72
N TRP A 306 1.51 -25.62 5.30
CA TRP A 306 1.03 -24.44 4.57
C TRP A 306 2.17 -23.46 4.33
N THR A 307 2.34 -23.05 3.08
CA THR A 307 3.28 -21.99 2.68
C THR A 307 2.51 -20.86 2.02
N SER A 308 2.73 -19.62 2.46
CA SER A 308 2.14 -18.44 1.81
C SER A 308 2.77 -18.27 0.43
N ILE A 309 1.94 -18.24 -0.61
CA ILE A 309 2.37 -18.06 -2.01
C ILE A 309 1.94 -16.72 -2.60
N TYR A 310 0.96 -16.06 -1.98
CA TYR A 310 0.48 -14.75 -2.41
C TYR A 310 -0.10 -13.95 -1.23
N SER A 311 0.03 -12.63 -1.30
CA SER A 311 -0.68 -11.67 -0.45
C SER A 311 -0.96 -10.41 -1.25
N GLY A 312 -2.18 -9.89 -1.21
CA GLY A 312 -2.56 -8.70 -1.97
C GLY A 312 -3.87 -8.09 -1.50
N THR A 313 -4.21 -6.93 -2.06
CA THR A 313 -5.45 -6.22 -1.76
C THR A 313 -6.31 -6.08 -3.02
N TRP A 314 -7.60 -6.40 -2.92
CA TRP A 314 -8.61 -6.26 -3.95
C TRP A 314 -9.42 -4.98 -3.72
N SER A 315 -9.33 -4.02 -4.66
CA SER A 315 -10.19 -2.83 -4.69
C SER A 315 -11.67 -3.18 -4.87
N ASN A 316 -12.56 -2.63 -4.04
CA ASN A 316 -14.00 -2.76 -4.24
C ASN A 316 -14.53 -2.05 -5.49
N THR A 317 -13.69 -1.27 -6.18
CA THR A 317 -14.12 -0.52 -7.37
C THR A 317 -14.16 -1.41 -8.61
N LYS A 318 -13.55 -2.60 -8.55
CA LYS A 318 -13.64 -3.65 -9.57
C LYS A 318 -14.38 -4.87 -9.03
N ASN A 319 -15.27 -5.44 -9.84
CA ASN A 319 -15.99 -6.67 -9.49
C ASN A 319 -15.15 -7.93 -9.63
N SER A 320 -13.97 -7.85 -10.25
CA SER A 320 -13.06 -8.98 -10.40
C SER A 320 -11.66 -8.67 -9.88
N PHE A 321 -10.99 -9.71 -9.41
CA PHE A 321 -9.62 -9.67 -8.92
C PHE A 321 -8.85 -10.91 -9.35
N SER A 322 -7.96 -10.72 -10.31
CA SER A 322 -7.05 -11.76 -10.79
C SER A 322 -5.69 -11.61 -10.13
N LEU A 323 -5.17 -12.71 -9.61
CA LEU A 323 -3.83 -12.79 -9.06
C LEU A 323 -3.06 -13.93 -9.73
N LYS A 324 -1.79 -13.68 -10.03
CA LYS A 324 -0.84 -14.66 -10.54
C LYS A 324 0.31 -14.80 -9.55
N PHE A 325 0.82 -16.02 -9.40
CA PHE A 325 1.99 -16.33 -8.59
C PHE A 325 2.91 -17.27 -9.39
N PRO A 326 4.21 -17.38 -9.02
CA PRO A 326 5.09 -18.36 -9.66
C PRO A 326 4.46 -19.75 -9.65
N PRO A 327 4.63 -20.58 -10.71
CA PRO A 327 4.00 -21.89 -10.78
C PRO A 327 4.25 -22.74 -9.52
N VAL A 328 3.18 -23.12 -8.83
CA VAL A 328 3.23 -23.85 -7.56
C VAL A 328 2.56 -25.20 -7.73
N LYS A 329 3.27 -26.27 -7.37
CA LYS A 329 2.68 -27.62 -7.25
C LYS A 329 1.99 -27.77 -5.90
N ALA A 330 0.68 -27.99 -5.87
CA ALA A 330 -0.11 -28.13 -4.65
C ALA A 330 -1.16 -29.24 -4.77
N LYS A 331 -1.47 -29.89 -3.64
CA LYS A 331 -2.67 -30.76 -3.51
C LYS A 331 -3.86 -29.99 -2.94
N ARG A 332 -3.57 -28.93 -2.19
CA ARG A 332 -4.57 -28.07 -1.56
C ARG A 332 -4.11 -26.62 -1.61
N ILE A 333 -5.07 -25.71 -1.70
CA ILE A 333 -4.86 -24.30 -1.44
C ILE A 333 -5.80 -23.82 -0.36
N ARG A 334 -5.37 -22.78 0.37
CA ARG A 334 -6.23 -22.07 1.30
C ARG A 334 -6.18 -20.58 0.98
N ILE A 335 -7.35 -20.00 0.77
CA ILE A 335 -7.55 -18.58 0.58
C ILE A 335 -8.02 -18.03 1.92
N GLU A 336 -7.35 -17.01 2.44
CA GLU A 336 -7.76 -16.28 3.63
C GLU A 336 -8.09 -14.84 3.24
N PHE A 337 -9.32 -14.42 3.55
CA PHE A 337 -9.79 -13.05 3.47
C PHE A 337 -9.68 -12.43 4.86
N LEU A 338 -8.76 -11.49 4.99
CA LEU A 338 -8.32 -10.95 6.28
C LEU A 338 -9.15 -9.73 6.69
N SER A 339 -9.73 -9.03 5.72
CA SER A 339 -10.54 -7.83 5.90
C SER A 339 -11.51 -7.66 4.74
N ASN A 340 -12.48 -6.75 4.89
CA ASN A 340 -13.33 -6.25 3.82
C ASN A 340 -13.29 -4.70 3.81
N TRP A 341 -14.14 -4.08 3.01
CA TRP A 341 -14.14 -2.64 2.82
C TRP A 341 -14.91 -1.83 3.86
N GLY A 342 -15.56 -2.49 4.83
CA GLY A 342 -16.22 -1.80 5.94
C GLY A 342 -17.48 -2.49 6.48
N ASP A 343 -17.92 -3.59 5.88
CA ASP A 343 -19.09 -4.33 6.37
C ASP A 343 -18.74 -5.16 7.61
N VAL A 344 -19.27 -4.80 8.77
CA VAL A 344 -18.99 -5.52 10.02
C VAL A 344 -19.77 -6.83 10.19
N LYS A 345 -20.75 -7.10 9.32
CA LYS A 345 -21.66 -8.25 9.44
C LYS A 345 -21.27 -9.37 8.49
N GLN A 346 -20.76 -9.05 7.30
CA GLN A 346 -20.57 -10.05 6.26
C GLN A 346 -19.43 -9.78 5.28
N LEU A 347 -18.99 -10.85 4.62
CA LEU A 347 -18.09 -10.83 3.47
C LEU A 347 -18.73 -11.62 2.33
N SER A 348 -18.75 -11.06 1.11
CA SER A 348 -19.35 -11.71 -0.05
C SER A 348 -18.32 -12.14 -1.10
N LEU A 349 -18.63 -13.19 -1.87
CA LEU A 349 -17.86 -13.63 -3.03
C LEU A 349 -18.78 -14.37 -4.01
N SER A 350 -18.79 -14.00 -5.28
CA SER A 350 -19.62 -14.65 -6.30
C SER A 350 -18.96 -15.86 -6.89
N GLU A 351 -17.74 -15.74 -7.43
CA GLU A 351 -17.08 -16.84 -8.14
C GLU A 351 -15.58 -16.89 -7.85
N LEU A 352 -15.02 -18.10 -7.94
CA LEU A 352 -13.61 -18.41 -7.81
C LEU A 352 -13.16 -19.31 -8.96
N THR A 353 -12.18 -18.85 -9.72
CA THR A 353 -11.55 -19.63 -10.78
C THR A 353 -10.08 -19.87 -10.44
N ILE A 354 -9.60 -21.11 -10.58
CA ILE A 354 -8.18 -21.47 -10.43
C ILE A 354 -7.60 -21.76 -11.80
N PHE A 355 -6.34 -21.41 -12.04
CA PHE A 355 -5.65 -21.66 -13.30
C PHE A 355 -4.13 -21.84 -13.09
#